data_AF-A0AAN7RQY6-F1
#
_entry.id   AF-A0AAN7RQY6-F1
#
_cell.length_a   1.000
_cell.length_b   1.000
_cell.length_c   1.000
_cell.angle_alpha   90.00
_cell.angle_beta   90.00
_cell.angle_gamma   90.00
#
_symmetry.space_group_name_H-M   'P 1'
#
loop_
_entity.id
_entity.type
_entity.pdbx_description
1 polymer ?
#
loop_
_entity_poly.entity_id
_entity_poly.type
_entity_poly.pdbx_seq_one_letter_code
_entity_poly.pdbx_strand_id
1 'polypeptide(L)'
;MALTLRSSISLINLKDITKPFKSSDDFPCTLSFPNLRLSSRQRASAKAYPHAQTQQEKIHAFPIPHGTGKNDVKVPVFVMLPLDTVTLGGNLNKPRAMNASLMALKNAGVEGVMVDAWWGLVEKDGPMKYNWEGYAELIQMVARHRLKLQVVMSFHQCGGNVGDSCSIPLPPWVLEEISKNPDLVYTDRSGRRNLEYISLGCDTLPVLRGRTPIQVYTDYMRSFRDRFADYLGRVVTEIQVGMGPCGELRYPAYPESNGTWRFPGIGEFQCYDKQNQLGRRTGEDPDPMILASTINFLKTPDFSEEKEPGTLNMDNSS
;
A
#
# COMPACT_ATOMS: atom_id res chain seq x y z
N MET A 1 -23.52 31.99 26.62
CA MET A 1 -22.73 33.05 25.98
C MET A 1 -22.08 32.47 24.75
N ALA A 2 -22.49 32.92 23.57
CA ALA A 2 -21.81 32.64 22.32
C ALA A 2 -20.58 33.55 22.22
N LEU A 3 -19.46 33.07 21.69
CA LEU A 3 -18.45 33.90 21.01
C LEU A 3 -17.60 33.03 20.07
N THR A 4 -17.77 33.35 18.80
CA THR A 4 -17.03 33.00 17.59
C THR A 4 -15.62 33.59 17.57
N LEU A 5 -14.64 32.93 16.94
CA LEU A 5 -13.44 33.52 16.31
C LEU A 5 -12.91 32.55 15.24
N ARG A 6 -13.31 32.74 13.97
CA ARG A 6 -12.55 33.31 12.84
C ARG A 6 -11.28 32.54 12.43
N SER A 7 -11.43 31.80 11.33
CA SER A 7 -10.37 31.26 10.47
C SER A 7 -9.83 32.38 9.56
N SER A 8 -8.51 32.43 9.39
CA SER A 8 -7.81 33.32 8.46
C SER A 8 -7.37 32.53 7.23
N ILE A 9 -7.93 32.85 6.06
CA ILE A 9 -7.48 32.37 4.76
C ILE A 9 -6.82 33.55 4.04
N SER A 10 -5.54 33.44 3.71
CA SER A 10 -4.82 34.39 2.85
C SER A 10 -5.04 34.02 1.38
N LEU A 11 -5.81 34.85 0.68
CA LEU A 11 -5.95 34.85 -0.78
C LEU A 11 -4.77 35.64 -1.38
N ILE A 12 -3.95 34.99 -2.20
CA ILE A 12 -3.00 35.69 -3.08
C ILE A 12 -3.71 35.99 -4.40
N ASN A 13 -3.71 37.28 -4.75
CA ASN A 13 -4.32 37.88 -5.93
C ASN A 13 -3.22 38.01 -7.00
N LEU A 14 -3.43 37.47 -8.20
CA LEU A 14 -2.53 37.69 -9.34
C LEU A 14 -3.34 38.28 -10.52
N LYS A 15 -3.38 39.61 -10.55
CA LYS A 15 -3.66 40.39 -11.77
C LYS A 15 -2.39 41.15 -12.12
N ASP A 16 -1.78 40.77 -13.23
CA ASP A 16 -1.34 41.65 -14.30
C ASP A 16 -0.27 40.92 -15.13
N ILE A 17 -0.59 40.66 -16.39
CA ILE A 17 0.22 40.98 -17.57
C ILE A 17 -0.68 40.66 -18.78
N THR A 18 -1.04 41.71 -19.52
CA THR A 18 -1.77 41.62 -20.78
C THR A 18 -0.87 42.10 -21.93
N LYS A 19 -0.82 41.28 -23.00
CA LYS A 19 -0.88 41.62 -24.45
C LYS A 19 0.45 41.93 -25.23
N PRO A 20 0.48 41.83 -26.59
CA PRO A 20 0.40 40.60 -27.43
C PRO A 20 1.28 40.65 -28.74
N PHE A 21 1.02 39.75 -29.72
CA PHE A 21 1.49 39.62 -31.14
C PHE A 21 2.73 38.71 -31.37
N LYS A 22 2.85 37.83 -32.39
CA LYS A 22 2.23 37.69 -33.74
C LYS A 22 2.39 36.24 -34.28
N SER A 23 1.58 35.86 -35.28
CA SER A 23 1.32 34.56 -35.93
C SER A 23 2.41 33.98 -36.87
N SER A 24 2.39 32.66 -37.16
CA SER A 24 2.07 32.04 -38.48
C SER A 24 2.34 30.52 -38.49
N ASP A 25 1.35 29.71 -38.90
CA ASP A 25 1.41 28.76 -40.03
C ASP A 25 0.34 27.64 -39.91
N ASP A 26 -0.61 27.72 -40.85
CA ASP A 26 -1.70 26.78 -41.12
C ASP A 26 -1.23 25.59 -41.97
N PHE A 27 -1.79 24.39 -41.73
CA PHE A 27 -2.24 23.48 -42.80
C PHE A 27 -3.50 22.70 -42.34
N PRO A 28 -4.49 22.45 -43.23
CA PRO A 28 -5.84 22.07 -42.83
C PRO A 28 -6.07 20.55 -42.88
N CYS A 29 -6.91 20.02 -41.98
CA CYS A 29 -7.60 18.77 -42.23
C CYS A 29 -9.06 18.89 -41.77
N THR A 30 -9.94 19.09 -42.75
CA THR A 30 -11.39 19.17 -42.58
C THR A 30 -11.94 17.74 -42.47
N LEU A 31 -12.58 17.39 -41.36
CA LEU A 31 -13.42 16.20 -41.26
C LEU A 31 -14.86 16.60 -40.98
N SER A 32 -15.70 16.36 -41.98
CA SER A 32 -17.14 16.61 -42.00
C SER A 32 -17.88 15.46 -41.30
N PHE A 33 -18.71 15.77 -40.30
CA PHE A 33 -19.65 14.80 -39.74
C PHE A 33 -21.04 14.99 -40.38
N PRO A 34 -21.69 13.93 -40.88
CA PRO A 34 -23.06 14.06 -41.38
C PRO A 34 -24.05 14.22 -40.22
N ASN A 35 -24.88 15.26 -40.32
CA ASN A 35 -26.08 15.43 -39.50
C ASN A 35 -27.13 14.38 -39.89
N LEU A 36 -27.56 13.54 -38.94
CA LEU A 36 -28.78 12.75 -39.06
C LEU A 36 -29.78 13.15 -37.98
N ARG A 37 -30.79 13.93 -38.41
CA ARG A 37 -32.14 14.06 -37.83
C ARG A 37 -33.06 13.29 -38.80
N LEU A 38 -34.13 12.54 -38.46
CA LEU A 38 -35.13 12.67 -37.40
C LEU A 38 -35.98 11.37 -37.27
N SER A 39 -36.57 11.17 -36.07
CA SER A 39 -37.93 10.64 -35.76
C SER A 39 -38.39 9.21 -36.11
N SER A 40 -38.86 8.50 -35.06
CA SER A 40 -40.26 8.07 -34.94
C SER A 40 -40.64 7.71 -33.50
N ARG A 41 -41.75 8.28 -33.02
CA ARG A 41 -42.43 8.03 -31.74
C ARG A 41 -43.03 6.61 -31.68
N GLN A 42 -42.95 5.96 -30.53
CA GLN A 42 -44.07 5.20 -29.98
C GLN A 42 -44.23 5.47 -28.48
N ARG A 43 -45.47 5.82 -28.09
CA ARG A 43 -45.93 6.09 -26.72
C ARG A 43 -46.27 4.76 -26.04
N ALA A 44 -45.90 4.61 -24.77
CA ALA A 44 -46.59 3.71 -23.85
C ALA A 44 -47.02 4.51 -22.61
N SER A 45 -48.29 4.33 -22.25
CA SER A 45 -49.05 5.16 -21.32
C SER A 45 -48.70 4.89 -19.86
N ALA A 46 -48.54 5.97 -19.09
CA ALA A 46 -48.49 5.93 -17.63
C ALA A 46 -49.87 5.56 -17.04
N LYS A 47 -49.87 4.72 -16.01
CA LYS A 47 -50.94 4.62 -15.00
C LYS A 47 -50.34 4.99 -13.66
N ALA A 48 -51.04 5.85 -12.93
CA ALA A 48 -50.63 6.39 -11.64
C ALA A 48 -51.41 5.75 -10.47
N TYR A 49 -50.88 6.03 -9.27
CA TYR A 49 -51.43 5.94 -7.89
C TYR A 49 -51.08 4.71 -7.04
N PRO A 50 -50.92 4.84 -5.70
CA PRO A 50 -50.64 6.03 -4.88
C PRO A 50 -49.47 5.87 -3.89
N HIS A 51 -49.17 7.00 -3.25
CA HIS A 51 -48.19 7.29 -2.21
C HIS A 51 -48.34 6.39 -0.96
N ALA A 52 -47.24 5.81 -0.46
CA ALA A 52 -47.18 5.17 0.85
C ALA A 52 -45.83 5.45 1.56
N GLN A 53 -45.97 6.27 2.60
CA GLN A 53 -45.19 6.45 3.83
C GLN A 53 -43.82 5.76 4.01
N THR A 54 -42.86 6.63 4.38
CA THR A 54 -41.55 6.39 4.98
C THR A 54 -41.57 5.29 6.04
N GLN A 55 -40.85 4.18 5.80
CA GLN A 55 -40.48 3.24 6.86
C GLN A 55 -39.02 3.48 7.27
N GLN A 56 -38.87 3.79 8.55
CA GLN A 56 -37.65 3.85 9.33
C GLN A 56 -36.79 2.59 9.09
N GLU A 57 -35.54 2.76 8.62
CA GLU A 57 -34.59 1.65 8.51
C GLU A 57 -34.33 1.07 9.91
N LYS A 58 -34.76 -0.19 10.10
CA LYS A 58 -34.44 -0.96 11.30
C LYS A 58 -32.96 -1.30 11.26
N ILE A 59 -32.20 -0.76 12.21
CA ILE A 59 -30.85 -1.22 12.54
C ILE A 59 -30.94 -2.72 12.87
N HIS A 60 -30.30 -3.55 12.06
CA HIS A 60 -30.21 -4.99 12.30
C HIS A 60 -29.53 -5.23 13.65
N ALA A 61 -30.29 -5.76 14.61
CA ALA A 61 -29.75 -6.29 15.85
C ALA A 61 -28.91 -7.55 15.56
N PHE A 62 -27.80 -7.71 16.28
CA PHE A 62 -26.90 -8.86 16.18
C PHE A 62 -27.64 -10.18 16.46
N PRO A 63 -27.51 -11.23 15.62
CA PRO A 63 -28.12 -12.52 15.92
C PRO A 63 -27.37 -13.24 17.06
N ILE A 64 -28.13 -13.74 18.02
CA ILE A 64 -27.71 -14.69 19.07
C ILE A 64 -27.37 -16.06 18.41
N PRO A 65 -26.38 -16.82 18.91
CA PRO A 65 -25.76 -17.91 18.15
C PRO A 65 -26.65 -19.16 18.10
N HIS A 66 -26.88 -19.66 16.88
CA HIS A 66 -27.46 -20.97 16.64
C HIS A 66 -26.36 -22.05 16.56
N GLY A 67 -26.44 -23.01 17.48
CA GLY A 67 -26.37 -24.45 17.19
C GLY A 67 -25.11 -25.05 16.56
N THR A 68 -24.36 -25.76 17.40
CA THR A 68 -23.57 -26.98 17.15
C THR A 68 -23.83 -27.73 15.81
N GLY A 69 -22.81 -27.81 14.95
CA GLY A 69 -22.70 -28.88 13.93
C GLY A 69 -22.05 -28.48 12.59
N LYS A 70 -20.81 -28.94 12.35
CA LYS A 70 -20.03 -28.95 11.09
C LYS A 70 -19.57 -27.58 10.55
N ASN A 71 -18.30 -27.27 10.85
CA ASN A 71 -17.42 -26.31 10.17
C ASN A 71 -18.06 -24.96 9.82
N ASP A 72 -18.28 -24.15 10.86
CA ASP A 72 -18.48 -22.71 10.73
C ASP A 72 -17.16 -22.09 10.23
N VAL A 73 -16.93 -22.10 8.92
CA VAL A 73 -15.72 -21.52 8.32
C VAL A 73 -15.83 -20.00 8.42
N LYS A 74 -15.38 -19.46 9.55
CA LYS A 74 -15.30 -18.02 9.78
C LYS A 74 -14.22 -17.43 8.87
N VAL A 75 -14.59 -16.42 8.08
CA VAL A 75 -13.63 -15.63 7.30
C VAL A 75 -13.04 -14.56 8.22
N PRO A 76 -11.72 -14.55 8.47
CA PRO A 76 -11.11 -13.57 9.36
C PRO A 76 -11.14 -12.18 8.74
N VAL A 77 -11.42 -11.16 9.56
CA VAL A 77 -11.44 -9.76 9.13
C VAL A 77 -10.26 -9.02 9.77
N PHE A 78 -9.46 -8.37 8.94
CA PHE A 78 -8.35 -7.51 9.35
C PHE A 78 -8.66 -6.05 8.97
N VAL A 79 -8.14 -5.11 9.76
CA VAL A 79 -8.28 -3.67 9.50
C VAL A 79 -6.92 -3.06 9.24
N MET A 80 -6.77 -2.38 8.09
CA MET A 80 -5.57 -1.63 7.77
C MET A 80 -5.42 -0.43 8.71
N LEU A 81 -4.28 -0.32 9.36
CA LEU A 81 -3.95 0.84 10.20
C LEU A 81 -3.67 2.07 9.33
N PRO A 82 -3.76 3.29 9.89
CA PRO A 82 -3.39 4.50 9.15
C PRO A 82 -1.98 4.43 8.55
N LEU A 83 -1.79 4.98 7.35
CA LEU A 83 -0.51 5.00 6.64
C LEU A 83 0.61 5.68 7.46
N ASP A 84 0.24 6.65 8.31
CA ASP A 84 1.12 7.38 9.22
C ASP A 84 1.27 6.72 10.60
N THR A 85 1.06 5.40 10.71
CA THR A 85 1.19 4.65 11.97
C THR A 85 2.55 4.88 12.64
N VAL A 86 3.63 4.93 11.87
CA VAL A 86 4.96 5.34 12.36
C VAL A 86 5.32 6.70 11.76
N THR A 87 5.79 7.60 12.62
CA THR A 87 6.17 8.97 12.25
C THR A 87 7.51 9.00 11.50
N LEU A 88 7.81 10.10 10.80
CA LEU A 88 9.13 10.35 10.19
C LEU A 88 10.31 10.27 11.18
N GLY A 89 10.03 10.43 12.47
CA GLY A 89 11.00 10.27 13.56
C GLY A 89 11.24 8.83 13.99
N GLY A 90 10.57 7.84 13.40
CA GLY A 90 10.68 6.42 13.76
C GLY A 90 9.87 6.00 14.99
N ASN A 91 9.02 6.89 15.53
CA ASN A 91 8.19 6.62 16.70
C ASN A 91 6.74 6.30 16.31
N LEU A 92 6.05 5.51 17.14
CA LEU A 92 4.62 5.24 16.97
C LEU A 92 3.80 6.54 17.06
N ASN A 93 2.92 6.76 16.10
CA ASN A 93 2.08 7.94 16.04
C ASN A 93 0.87 7.81 16.97
N LYS A 94 0.63 8.85 17.79
CA LYS A 94 -0.51 8.94 18.73
C LYS A 94 -0.77 7.63 19.52
N PRO A 95 0.22 7.11 20.29
CA PRO A 95 0.16 5.78 20.91
C PRO A 95 -1.08 5.57 21.80
N ARG A 96 -1.53 6.61 22.52
CA ARG A 96 -2.75 6.54 23.34
C ARG A 96 -4.01 6.33 22.50
N ALA A 97 -4.14 7.06 21.40
CA ALA A 97 -5.28 6.93 20.49
C ALA A 97 -5.25 5.58 19.77
N MET A 98 -4.06 5.17 19.30
CA MET A 98 -3.87 3.85 18.70
C MET A 98 -4.31 2.72 19.63
N ASN A 99 -3.89 2.76 20.90
CA ASN A 99 -4.28 1.76 21.89
C ASN A 99 -5.81 1.71 22.11
N ALA A 100 -6.48 2.88 22.15
CA ALA A 100 -7.94 2.94 22.26
C ALA A 100 -8.64 2.36 21.02
N SER A 101 -8.14 2.67 19.82
CA SER A 101 -8.64 2.11 18.56
C SER A 101 -8.49 0.59 18.48
N LEU A 102 -7.32 0.06 18.87
CA LEU A 102 -7.08 -1.40 18.91
C LEU A 102 -8.04 -2.11 19.89
N MET A 103 -8.31 -1.52 21.05
CA MET A 103 -9.29 -2.05 22.00
C MET A 103 -10.70 -2.06 21.40
N ALA A 104 -11.11 -0.98 20.73
CA ALA A 104 -12.41 -0.90 20.06
C ALA A 104 -12.55 -1.96 18.95
N LEU A 105 -11.51 -2.13 18.13
CA LEU A 105 -11.44 -3.16 17.10
C LEU A 105 -11.57 -4.57 17.69
N LYS A 106 -10.85 -4.85 18.78
CA LYS A 106 -10.96 -6.15 19.47
C LYS A 106 -12.38 -6.42 19.96
N ASN A 107 -13.03 -5.41 20.54
CA ASN A 107 -14.41 -5.52 21.02
C ASN A 107 -15.42 -5.69 19.88
N ALA A 108 -15.12 -5.18 18.67
CA ALA A 108 -15.91 -5.40 17.47
C ALA A 108 -15.74 -6.80 16.85
N GLY A 109 -14.82 -7.61 17.38
CA GLY A 109 -14.63 -8.99 16.94
C GLY A 109 -13.74 -9.14 15.70
N VAL A 110 -12.93 -8.14 15.35
CA VAL A 110 -11.94 -8.30 14.27
C VAL A 110 -10.84 -9.28 14.69
N GLU A 111 -10.28 -9.99 13.72
CA GLU A 111 -9.22 -10.97 13.95
C GLU A 111 -7.88 -10.28 14.24
N GLY A 112 -7.60 -9.19 13.52
CA GLY A 112 -6.35 -8.48 13.61
C GLY A 112 -6.32 -7.16 12.86
N VAL A 113 -5.11 -6.64 12.72
CA VAL A 113 -4.84 -5.42 11.96
C VAL A 113 -3.70 -5.64 10.98
N MET A 114 -3.59 -4.77 9.98
CA MET A 114 -2.53 -4.77 8.98
C MET A 114 -1.75 -3.45 9.04
N VAL A 115 -0.42 -3.49 8.86
CA VAL A 115 0.43 -2.30 8.86
C VAL A 115 1.53 -2.37 7.80
N ASP A 116 1.80 -1.23 7.17
CA ASP A 116 2.98 -1.02 6.33
C ASP A 116 4.24 -0.83 7.16
N ALA A 117 5.24 -1.70 6.96
CA ALA A 117 6.60 -1.54 7.45
C ALA A 117 7.45 -0.79 6.41
N TRP A 118 7.35 0.54 6.44
CA TRP A 118 7.96 1.45 5.46
C TRP A 118 9.48 1.39 5.46
N TRP A 119 10.06 0.97 4.34
CA TRP A 119 11.50 0.92 4.15
C TRP A 119 12.16 2.29 4.39
N GLY A 120 11.56 3.36 3.88
CA GLY A 120 12.04 4.73 4.03
C GLY A 120 12.05 5.28 5.47
N LEU A 121 11.31 4.66 6.39
CA LEU A 121 11.35 5.01 7.82
C LEU A 121 12.39 4.18 8.56
N VAL A 122 12.40 2.87 8.31
CA VAL A 122 13.17 1.92 9.09
C VAL A 122 14.65 1.98 8.74
N GLU A 123 15.04 2.06 7.46
CA GLU A 123 16.44 2.14 7.02
C GLU A 123 16.84 3.57 6.63
N LYS A 124 16.23 4.58 7.27
CA LYS A 124 16.39 6.00 6.92
C LYS A 124 17.83 6.51 7.09
N ASP A 125 18.48 6.12 8.19
CA ASP A 125 19.76 6.71 8.62
C ASP A 125 20.99 6.12 7.91
N GLY A 126 20.76 5.20 6.97
CA GLY A 126 21.77 4.65 6.07
C GLY A 126 21.70 3.14 5.91
N PRO A 127 22.51 2.59 5.00
CA PRO A 127 22.59 1.14 4.75
C PRO A 127 22.75 0.34 6.03
N MET A 128 21.89 -0.65 6.23
CA MET A 128 21.85 -1.59 7.36
C MET A 128 21.66 -0.95 8.74
N LYS A 129 21.21 0.29 8.80
CA LYS A 129 20.85 0.97 10.05
C LYS A 129 19.33 0.94 10.22
N TYR A 130 18.83 -0.14 10.80
CA TYR A 130 17.40 -0.38 10.96
C TYR A 130 16.88 0.15 12.31
N ASN A 131 15.90 1.05 12.27
CA ASN A 131 15.15 1.49 13.43
C ASN A 131 13.74 0.89 13.42
N TRP A 132 13.51 -0.06 14.31
CA TRP A 132 12.25 -0.79 14.44
C TRP A 132 11.40 -0.32 15.63
N GLU A 133 11.80 0.72 16.37
CA GLU A 133 11.24 1.00 17.70
C GLU A 133 9.75 1.38 17.67
N GLY A 134 9.31 2.22 16.72
CA GLY A 134 7.88 2.52 16.54
C GLY A 134 7.04 1.27 16.22
N TYR A 135 7.58 0.35 15.41
CA TYR A 135 6.93 -0.92 15.10
C TYR A 135 6.94 -1.90 16.28
N ALA A 136 8.01 -1.90 17.09
CA ALA A 136 8.10 -2.71 18.28
C ALA A 136 7.05 -2.30 19.32
N GLU A 137 6.84 -1.01 19.53
CA GLU A 137 5.79 -0.50 20.41
C GLU A 137 4.39 -0.92 19.91
N LEU A 138 4.14 -0.83 18.60
CA LEU A 138 2.90 -1.26 17.97
C LEU A 138 2.65 -2.76 18.16
N ILE A 139 3.64 -3.61 17.84
CA ILE A 139 3.51 -5.08 17.95
C ILE A 139 3.21 -5.47 19.40
N GLN A 140 3.85 -4.82 20.38
CA GLN A 140 3.55 -5.03 21.80
C GLN A 140 2.12 -4.60 22.17
N MET A 141 1.59 -3.50 21.60
CA MET A 141 0.19 -3.11 21.80
C MET A 141 -0.78 -4.14 21.21
N VAL A 142 -0.54 -4.57 19.97
CA VAL A 142 -1.37 -5.56 19.27
C VAL A 142 -1.39 -6.89 20.04
N ALA A 143 -0.22 -7.34 20.52
CA ALA A 143 -0.10 -8.52 21.37
C ALA A 143 -0.90 -8.42 22.67
N ARG A 144 -0.84 -7.26 23.36
CA ARG A 144 -1.60 -7.04 24.60
C ARG A 144 -3.11 -7.10 24.39
N HIS A 145 -3.60 -6.64 23.25
CA HIS A 145 -5.02 -6.72 22.88
C HIS A 145 -5.43 -8.07 22.29
N ARG A 146 -4.51 -9.05 22.19
CA ARG A 146 -4.77 -10.38 21.60
C ARG A 146 -5.37 -10.28 20.20
N LEU A 147 -4.81 -9.36 19.40
CA LEU A 147 -5.08 -9.22 17.99
C LEU A 147 -3.93 -9.84 17.20
N LYS A 148 -4.21 -10.32 15.99
CA LYS A 148 -3.16 -10.69 15.02
C LYS A 148 -2.66 -9.47 14.26
N LEU A 149 -1.46 -9.58 13.70
CA LEU A 149 -0.83 -8.58 12.87
C LEU A 149 -0.43 -9.17 11.53
N GLN A 150 -0.83 -8.51 10.45
CA GLN A 150 -0.27 -8.69 9.12
C GLN A 150 0.68 -7.52 8.85
N VAL A 151 1.88 -7.81 8.36
CA VAL A 151 2.89 -6.78 8.08
C VAL A 151 3.22 -6.76 6.60
N VAL A 152 3.15 -5.59 5.98
CA VAL A 152 3.60 -5.38 4.60
C VAL A 152 5.04 -4.89 4.62
N MET A 153 5.96 -5.58 3.93
CA MET A 153 7.33 -5.11 3.70
C MET A 153 7.30 -4.07 2.59
N SER A 154 7.06 -2.81 2.97
CA SER A 154 6.73 -1.72 2.05
C SER A 154 8.00 -1.09 1.49
N PHE A 155 8.57 -1.74 0.47
CA PHE A 155 9.74 -1.29 -0.30
C PHE A 155 9.43 -0.19 -1.33
N HIS A 156 8.29 0.48 -1.19
CA HIS A 156 7.78 1.51 -2.09
C HIS A 156 7.51 2.81 -1.32
N GLN A 157 7.37 3.91 -2.04
CA GLN A 157 6.95 5.18 -1.47
C GLN A 157 5.45 5.18 -1.12
N CYS A 158 5.10 5.75 0.03
CA CYS A 158 3.75 6.22 0.33
C CYS A 158 3.57 7.65 -0.19
N GLY A 159 2.48 7.94 -0.88
CA GLY A 159 2.20 9.28 -1.42
C GLY A 159 2.30 9.33 -2.93
N GLY A 160 1.32 9.96 -3.57
CA GLY A 160 1.24 10.13 -5.02
C GLY A 160 0.15 9.29 -5.69
N ASN A 161 -0.50 8.39 -4.94
CA ASN A 161 -1.65 7.59 -5.37
C ASN A 161 -2.94 8.01 -4.64
N VAL A 162 -4.09 7.56 -5.14
CA VAL A 162 -5.40 7.86 -4.53
C VAL A 162 -5.48 7.28 -3.12
N GLY A 163 -5.83 8.12 -2.15
CA GLY A 163 -6.02 7.71 -0.76
C GLY A 163 -4.81 7.89 0.13
N ASP A 164 -3.65 8.23 -0.43
CA ASP A 164 -2.45 8.50 0.36
C ASP A 164 -2.60 9.80 1.16
N SER A 165 -2.64 9.67 2.49
CA SER A 165 -2.77 10.79 3.43
C SER A 165 -1.43 11.28 3.99
N CYS A 166 -0.34 10.54 3.72
CA CYS A 166 1.01 10.89 4.13
C CYS A 166 2.00 10.67 2.98
N SER A 167 3.20 11.27 3.10
CA SER A 167 4.29 11.11 2.14
C SER A 167 5.51 10.52 2.84
N ILE A 168 5.85 9.29 2.46
CA ILE A 168 6.99 8.53 2.99
C ILE A 168 7.77 8.02 1.78
N PRO A 169 8.87 8.68 1.39
CA PRO A 169 9.64 8.27 0.23
C PRO A 169 10.47 7.02 0.51
N LEU A 170 11.16 6.50 -0.50
CA LEU A 170 12.26 5.55 -0.32
C LEU A 170 13.36 6.13 0.60
N PRO A 171 14.25 5.32 1.20
CA PRO A 171 15.28 5.83 2.09
C PRO A 171 16.13 6.93 1.43
N PRO A 172 16.51 8.00 2.16
CA PRO A 172 17.26 9.12 1.58
C PRO A 172 18.54 8.69 0.85
N TRP A 173 19.26 7.72 1.41
CA TRP A 173 20.49 7.20 0.81
C TRP A 173 20.26 6.45 -0.52
N VAL A 174 19.05 5.93 -0.75
CA VAL A 174 18.63 5.31 -2.03
C VAL A 174 18.28 6.39 -3.04
N LEU A 175 17.56 7.43 -2.61
CA LEU A 175 17.24 8.58 -3.46
C LEU A 175 18.51 9.29 -3.95
N GLU A 176 19.57 9.32 -3.15
CA GLU A 176 20.90 9.79 -3.56
C GLU A 176 21.49 8.94 -4.71
N GLU A 177 21.37 7.60 -4.66
CA GLU A 177 21.83 6.73 -5.75
C GLU A 177 20.98 6.90 -7.01
N ILE A 178 19.66 7.08 -6.86
CA ILE A 178 18.75 7.38 -7.99
C ILE A 178 19.09 8.73 -8.63
N SER A 179 19.45 9.74 -7.82
CA SER A 179 19.89 11.04 -8.32
C SER A 179 21.18 10.95 -9.15
N LYS A 180 22.13 10.09 -8.75
CA LYS A 180 23.35 9.80 -9.52
C LYS A 180 23.08 8.99 -10.78
N ASN A 181 22.13 8.07 -10.71
CA ASN A 181 21.74 7.21 -11.83
C ASN A 181 20.20 7.10 -11.94
N PRO A 182 19.57 7.95 -12.78
CA PRO A 182 18.12 7.93 -12.95
C PRO A 182 17.57 6.66 -13.60
N ASP A 183 18.41 5.81 -14.20
CA ASP A 183 18.00 4.53 -14.78
C ASP A 183 17.73 3.43 -13.72
N LEU A 184 17.87 3.75 -12.43
CA LEU A 184 17.53 2.82 -11.34
C LEU A 184 16.02 2.66 -11.12
N VAL A 185 15.20 3.50 -11.72
CA VAL A 185 13.75 3.49 -11.51
C VAL A 185 12.99 3.28 -12.82
N TYR A 186 11.74 2.85 -12.69
CA TYR A 186 10.88 2.64 -13.85
C TYR A 186 10.73 3.90 -14.69
N THR A 187 10.72 3.69 -16.01
CA THR A 187 10.77 4.78 -16.98
C THR A 187 9.85 4.49 -18.15
N ASP A 188 9.05 5.48 -18.53
CA ASP A 188 8.15 5.38 -19.67
C ASP A 188 8.83 5.76 -20.99
N ARG A 189 8.08 5.65 -22.09
CA ARG A 189 8.59 5.95 -23.43
C ARG A 189 9.04 7.41 -23.58
N SER A 190 8.42 8.32 -22.84
CA SER A 190 8.72 9.76 -22.86
C SER A 190 9.91 10.12 -21.97
N GLY A 191 10.52 9.13 -21.30
CA GLY A 191 11.65 9.32 -20.39
C GLY A 191 11.25 9.81 -19.01
N ARG A 192 9.95 9.83 -18.67
CA ARG A 192 9.50 10.21 -17.32
C ARG A 192 9.85 9.09 -16.35
N ARG A 193 10.36 9.47 -15.17
CA ARG A 193 10.89 8.58 -14.14
C ARG A 193 9.89 8.47 -12.99
N ASN A 194 9.61 7.25 -12.55
CA ASN A 194 8.76 7.02 -11.38
C ASN A 194 9.64 6.66 -10.16
N LEU A 195 9.69 7.54 -9.16
CA LEU A 195 10.56 7.39 -7.98
C LEU A 195 9.99 6.48 -6.89
N GLU A 196 8.81 5.89 -7.10
CA GLU A 196 8.08 5.13 -6.08
C GLU A 196 8.75 3.80 -5.73
N TYR A 197 9.45 3.19 -6.69
CA TYR A 197 10.06 1.86 -6.57
C TYR A 197 11.29 1.72 -7.48
N ILE A 198 12.23 0.85 -7.11
CA ILE A 198 13.42 0.53 -7.91
C ILE A 198 13.01 -0.40 -9.06
N SER A 199 13.47 -0.14 -10.28
CA SER A 199 13.16 -0.98 -11.44
C SER A 199 13.64 -2.41 -11.22
N LEU A 200 12.80 -3.40 -11.53
CA LEU A 200 13.17 -4.83 -11.49
C LEU A 200 14.39 -5.17 -12.39
N GLY A 201 14.68 -4.33 -13.39
CA GLY A 201 15.88 -4.49 -14.22
C GLY A 201 17.19 -4.32 -13.43
N CYS A 202 17.12 -3.79 -12.20
CA CYS A 202 18.26 -3.59 -11.33
C CYS A 202 18.43 -4.67 -10.26
N ASP A 203 17.52 -5.64 -10.14
CA ASP A 203 17.42 -6.57 -9.00
C ASP A 203 18.72 -7.33 -8.67
N THR A 204 19.49 -7.67 -9.70
CA THR A 204 20.75 -8.43 -9.60
C THR A 204 22.00 -7.56 -9.71
N LEU A 205 21.85 -6.25 -9.89
CA LEU A 205 22.96 -5.32 -10.10
C LEU A 205 23.35 -4.63 -8.79
N PRO A 206 24.65 -4.51 -8.44
CA PRO A 206 25.10 -3.95 -7.17
C PRO A 206 25.07 -2.41 -7.13
N VAL A 207 23.89 -1.85 -7.40
CA VAL A 207 23.66 -0.40 -7.62
C VAL A 207 23.36 0.40 -6.36
N LEU A 208 23.17 -0.28 -5.22
CA LEU A 208 22.83 0.34 -3.93
C LEU A 208 24.02 0.30 -2.99
N ARG A 209 25.03 1.14 -3.25
CA ARG A 209 26.30 1.22 -2.48
C ARG A 209 26.99 -0.15 -2.36
N GLY A 210 27.06 -0.88 -3.48
CA GLY A 210 27.71 -2.19 -3.59
C GLY A 210 26.79 -3.39 -3.30
N ARG A 211 25.53 -3.17 -2.91
CA ARG A 211 24.50 -4.21 -2.74
C ARG A 211 23.51 -4.19 -3.90
N THR A 212 22.92 -5.34 -4.20
CA THR A 212 21.77 -5.41 -5.12
C THR A 212 20.46 -5.08 -4.41
N PRO A 213 19.41 -4.61 -5.11
CA PRO A 213 18.07 -4.42 -4.51
C PRO A 213 17.58 -5.67 -3.79
N ILE A 214 17.73 -6.86 -4.39
CA ILE A 214 17.36 -8.13 -3.75
C ILE A 214 18.12 -8.37 -2.45
N GLN A 215 19.41 -8.07 -2.38
CA GLN A 215 20.19 -8.17 -1.14
C GLN A 215 19.66 -7.20 -0.08
N VAL A 216 19.37 -5.96 -0.46
CA VAL A 216 18.81 -4.94 0.45
C VAL A 216 17.46 -5.38 1.01
N TYR A 217 16.54 -5.83 0.16
CA TYR A 217 15.23 -6.33 0.60
C TYR A 217 15.37 -7.55 1.52
N THR A 218 16.28 -8.47 1.16
CA THR A 218 16.58 -9.66 1.96
C THR A 218 17.12 -9.30 3.34
N ASP A 219 18.08 -8.38 3.42
CA ASP A 219 18.68 -7.95 4.69
C ASP A 219 17.69 -7.20 5.57
N TYR A 220 16.81 -6.37 4.99
CA TYR A 220 15.71 -5.72 5.68
C TYR A 220 14.77 -6.73 6.33
N MET A 221 14.33 -7.74 5.56
CA MET A 221 13.46 -8.81 6.06
C MET A 221 14.15 -9.70 7.11
N ARG A 222 15.46 -9.94 6.99
CA ARG A 222 16.25 -10.62 8.03
C ARG A 222 16.28 -9.80 9.31
N SER A 223 16.52 -8.49 9.22
CA SER A 223 16.51 -7.60 10.38
C SER A 223 15.13 -7.59 11.07
N PHE A 224 14.05 -7.55 10.30
CA PHE A 224 12.69 -7.67 10.83
C PHE A 224 12.50 -9.00 11.58
N ARG A 225 12.84 -10.13 10.94
CA ARG A 225 12.73 -11.45 11.54
C ARG A 225 13.50 -11.52 12.85
N ASP A 226 14.76 -11.08 12.85
CA ASP A 226 15.63 -11.17 14.02
C ASP A 226 15.12 -10.26 15.17
N ARG A 227 14.61 -9.07 14.85
CA ARG A 227 14.05 -8.15 15.84
C ARG A 227 12.76 -8.67 16.48
N PHE A 228 11.95 -9.41 15.73
CA PHE A 228 10.60 -9.82 16.11
C PHE A 228 10.40 -11.33 16.20
N ALA A 229 11.47 -12.11 16.32
CA ALA A 229 11.43 -13.58 16.33
C ALA A 229 10.38 -14.14 17.30
N ASP A 230 10.29 -13.59 18.52
CA ASP A 230 9.34 -14.01 19.56
C ASP A 230 7.86 -13.71 19.26
N TYR A 231 7.60 -12.90 18.22
CA TYR A 231 6.25 -12.49 17.80
C TYR A 231 5.81 -13.18 16.51
N LEU A 232 6.74 -13.74 15.72
CA LEU A 232 6.42 -14.45 14.48
C LEU A 232 5.60 -15.72 14.77
N GLY A 233 4.56 -15.96 13.96
CA GLY A 233 3.62 -17.08 14.13
C GLY A 233 2.61 -16.91 15.28
N ARG A 234 2.94 -16.09 16.30
CA ARG A 234 2.08 -15.86 17.46
C ARG A 234 1.23 -14.59 17.33
N VAL A 235 1.87 -13.48 16.99
CA VAL A 235 1.23 -12.17 16.82
C VAL A 235 1.29 -11.75 15.37
N VAL A 236 2.48 -11.80 14.77
CA VAL A 236 2.66 -11.58 13.33
C VAL A 236 2.32 -12.88 12.62
N THR A 237 1.17 -12.93 11.97
CA THR A 237 0.65 -14.14 11.30
C THR A 237 0.80 -14.10 9.80
N GLU A 238 1.13 -12.95 9.23
CA GLU A 238 1.35 -12.80 7.79
C GLU A 238 2.41 -11.74 7.50
N ILE A 239 3.25 -12.04 6.51
CA ILE A 239 4.18 -11.09 5.91
C ILE A 239 3.83 -10.99 4.43
N GLN A 240 3.37 -9.82 4.01
CA GLN A 240 3.18 -9.49 2.61
C GLN A 240 4.45 -8.78 2.11
N VAL A 241 5.03 -9.26 1.01
CA VAL A 241 6.26 -8.67 0.46
C VAL A 241 5.89 -7.72 -0.67
N GLY A 242 6.23 -6.44 -0.52
CA GLY A 242 6.00 -5.44 -1.57
C GLY A 242 6.92 -5.65 -2.77
N MET A 243 6.36 -5.81 -3.97
CA MET A 243 7.14 -6.14 -5.18
C MET A 243 7.04 -5.07 -6.28
N GLY A 244 6.65 -3.85 -5.91
CA GLY A 244 6.44 -2.78 -6.87
C GLY A 244 5.70 -1.58 -6.26
N PRO A 245 5.19 -0.66 -7.11
CA PRO A 245 4.38 0.49 -6.68
C PRO A 245 3.15 0.04 -5.89
N CYS A 246 2.79 0.78 -4.84
CA CYS A 246 1.79 0.44 -3.83
C CYS A 246 2.02 -0.94 -3.16
N GLY A 247 3.22 -1.50 -3.25
CA GLY A 247 3.53 -2.86 -2.76
C GLY A 247 3.01 -3.98 -3.68
N GLU A 248 2.46 -3.65 -4.84
CA GLU A 248 1.85 -4.61 -5.76
C GLU A 248 2.87 -5.14 -6.76
N LEU A 249 2.74 -6.40 -7.17
CA LEU A 249 3.55 -6.99 -8.24
C LEU A 249 3.07 -6.50 -9.61
N ARG A 250 3.51 -5.29 -10.00
CA ARG A 250 3.19 -4.68 -11.31
C ARG A 250 4.19 -3.59 -11.68
N TYR A 251 4.10 -3.14 -12.93
CA TYR A 251 4.70 -1.88 -13.36
C TYR A 251 3.84 -0.68 -12.90
N PRO A 252 4.44 0.52 -12.74
CA PRO A 252 3.71 1.75 -12.45
C PRO A 252 3.05 2.34 -13.71
N ALA A 253 2.16 1.57 -14.35
CA ALA A 253 1.62 1.88 -15.68
C ALA A 253 0.61 3.05 -15.72
N TYR A 254 0.07 3.44 -14.57
CA TYR A 254 -0.98 4.45 -14.42
C TYR A 254 -0.63 5.48 -13.32
N PRO A 255 0.50 6.20 -13.42
CA PRO A 255 0.90 7.15 -12.40
C PRO A 255 -0.05 8.36 -12.41
N GLU A 256 -0.78 8.57 -11.32
CA GLU A 256 -1.67 9.73 -11.16
C GLU A 256 -0.90 11.03 -10.89
N SER A 257 0.33 10.91 -10.41
CA SER A 257 1.20 12.04 -10.11
C SER A 257 1.34 12.98 -11.31
N ASN A 258 1.20 14.28 -11.02
CA ASN A 258 1.24 15.37 -11.99
C ASN A 258 0.22 15.27 -13.15
N GLY A 259 -0.85 14.48 -13.00
CA GLY A 259 -1.88 14.32 -14.01
C GLY A 259 -1.43 13.54 -15.25
N THR A 260 -0.32 12.80 -15.14
CA THR A 260 0.25 11.99 -16.23
C THR A 260 -0.76 10.94 -16.72
N TRP A 261 -1.58 10.42 -15.81
CA TRP A 261 -2.67 9.51 -16.11
C TRP A 261 -3.95 9.93 -15.37
N ARG A 262 -5.11 9.57 -15.93
CA ARG A 262 -6.41 9.67 -15.29
C ARG A 262 -7.27 8.47 -15.69
N PHE A 263 -8.07 7.96 -14.75
CA PHE A 263 -9.03 6.91 -15.04
C PHE A 263 -10.03 7.36 -16.13
N PRO A 264 -10.39 6.51 -17.12
CA PRO A 264 -9.99 5.11 -17.33
C PRO A 264 -8.90 4.93 -18.40
N GLY A 265 -7.86 5.77 -18.43
CA GLY A 265 -6.80 5.68 -19.43
C GLY A 265 -6.12 4.31 -19.47
N ILE A 266 -5.63 3.88 -20.63
CA ILE A 266 -5.04 2.54 -20.83
C ILE A 266 -3.69 2.32 -20.13
N GLY A 267 -3.03 3.40 -19.68
CA GLY A 267 -1.68 3.36 -19.11
C GLY A 267 -0.58 3.27 -20.17
N GLU A 268 0.66 3.12 -19.72
CA GLU A 268 1.85 3.02 -20.59
C GLU A 268 2.83 1.94 -20.11
N PHE A 269 3.60 1.37 -21.03
CA PHE A 269 4.72 0.49 -20.69
C PHE A 269 5.83 1.26 -19.97
N GLN A 270 6.32 0.72 -18.85
CA GLN A 270 7.31 1.37 -17.96
C GLN A 270 8.69 0.71 -18.00
N CYS A 271 9.05 0.14 -19.15
CA CYS A 271 10.27 -0.68 -19.32
C CYS A 271 11.37 0.02 -20.13
N TYR A 272 11.40 1.36 -20.14
CA TYR A 272 12.35 2.15 -20.94
C TYR A 272 13.59 2.59 -20.16
N ASP A 273 13.80 2.13 -18.93
CA ASP A 273 15.10 2.27 -18.27
C ASP A 273 16.16 1.42 -18.98
N LYS A 274 17.42 1.81 -18.80
CA LYS A 274 18.55 1.21 -19.52
C LYS A 274 18.64 -0.31 -19.34
N GLN A 275 18.34 -0.82 -18.14
CA GLN A 275 18.50 -2.25 -17.85
C GLN A 275 17.39 -3.09 -18.51
N ASN A 276 16.14 -2.67 -18.39
CA ASN A 276 15.03 -3.33 -19.11
C ASN A 276 15.18 -3.23 -20.63
N GLN A 277 15.76 -2.16 -21.16
CA GLN A 277 16.09 -2.08 -22.59
C GLN A 277 17.21 -3.04 -22.98
N LEU A 278 18.22 -3.23 -22.11
CA LEU A 278 19.32 -4.15 -22.36
C LEU A 278 18.84 -5.60 -22.35
N GLY A 279 18.07 -6.01 -21.33
CA GLY A 279 17.51 -7.37 -21.23
C GLY A 279 16.68 -7.75 -22.46
N ARG A 280 15.83 -6.84 -22.95
CA ARG A 280 15.07 -7.03 -24.19
C ARG A 280 15.94 -7.19 -25.44
N ARG A 281 17.13 -6.57 -25.48
CA ARG A 281 18.06 -6.68 -26.62
C ARG A 281 18.89 -7.96 -26.56
N THR A 282 19.23 -8.43 -25.36
CA THR A 282 20.04 -9.65 -25.15
C THR A 282 19.18 -10.91 -25.07
N GLY A 283 17.86 -10.78 -24.90
CA GLY A 283 16.96 -11.91 -24.64
C GLY A 283 17.02 -12.40 -23.19
N GLU A 284 17.67 -11.65 -22.30
CA GLU A 284 17.79 -11.94 -20.87
C GLU A 284 16.83 -11.04 -20.12
N ASP A 285 15.55 -11.41 -20.11
CA ASP A 285 14.56 -10.68 -19.34
C ASP A 285 14.80 -10.94 -17.83
N PRO A 286 14.71 -9.89 -16.99
CA PRO A 286 14.84 -10.03 -15.55
C PRO A 286 13.72 -10.93 -14.99
N ASP A 287 14.09 -11.82 -14.06
CA ASP A 287 13.14 -12.70 -13.38
C ASP A 287 12.43 -11.94 -12.23
N PRO A 288 11.13 -11.65 -12.35
CA PRO A 288 10.39 -10.89 -11.34
C PRO A 288 10.19 -11.66 -10.02
N MET A 289 10.49 -12.97 -9.99
CA MET A 289 10.30 -13.85 -8.84
C MET A 289 11.59 -14.12 -8.07
N ILE A 290 12.72 -13.51 -8.43
CA ILE A 290 14.00 -13.68 -7.72
C ILE A 290 13.81 -13.43 -6.22
N LEU A 291 13.11 -12.35 -5.84
CA LEU A 291 12.87 -12.05 -4.42
C LEU A 291 12.11 -13.17 -3.70
N ALA A 292 11.09 -13.75 -4.34
CA ALA A 292 10.32 -14.85 -3.74
C ALA A 292 11.19 -16.08 -3.46
N SER A 293 12.21 -16.32 -4.28
CA SER A 293 13.15 -17.44 -4.09
C SER A 293 14.12 -17.22 -2.92
N THR A 294 14.46 -15.96 -2.59
CA THR A 294 15.46 -15.64 -1.54
C THR A 294 14.88 -15.54 -0.14
N ILE A 295 13.55 -15.44 -0.01
CA ILE A 295 12.85 -15.19 1.26
C ILE A 295 12.34 -16.45 1.97
N ASN A 296 12.78 -17.64 1.56
CA ASN A 296 12.36 -18.90 2.20
C ASN A 296 12.63 -18.93 3.72
N PHE A 297 13.58 -18.15 4.20
CA PHE A 297 13.87 -18.03 5.64
C PHE A 297 12.76 -17.35 6.46
N LEU A 298 11.78 -16.71 5.82
CA LEU A 298 10.58 -16.16 6.47
C LEU A 298 9.47 -17.19 6.65
N LYS A 299 9.53 -18.34 5.96
CA LYS A 299 8.57 -19.42 6.15
C LYS A 299 8.82 -20.05 7.51
N THR A 300 7.91 -19.80 8.46
CA THR A 300 7.85 -20.62 9.68
C THR A 300 7.41 -22.03 9.30
N PRO A 301 7.91 -23.09 9.97
CA PRO A 301 7.34 -24.43 9.83
C PRO A 301 5.83 -24.38 10.10
N ASP A 302 5.07 -25.13 9.30
CA ASP A 302 3.60 -25.19 9.33
C ASP A 302 3.08 -25.38 10.77
N PHE A 303 2.31 -24.40 11.27
CA PHE A 303 1.70 -24.45 12.60
C PHE A 303 0.28 -25.03 12.53
N SER A 304 0.15 -26.24 11.97
CA SER A 304 -1.09 -27.03 12.04
C SER A 304 -1.05 -28.16 13.08
N GLU A 305 0.07 -28.36 13.78
CA GLU A 305 0.12 -29.29 14.92
C GLU A 305 0.01 -28.51 16.23
N GLU A 306 -1.22 -28.25 16.68
CA GLU A 306 -1.49 -28.08 18.10
C GLU A 306 -1.08 -29.39 18.81
N LYS A 307 0.11 -29.41 19.43
CA LYS A 307 0.40 -30.42 20.45
C LYS A 307 -0.51 -30.14 21.64
N GLU A 308 -1.52 -30.98 21.83
CA GLU A 308 -2.27 -31.01 23.08
C GLU A 308 -1.29 -31.11 24.28
N PRO A 309 -1.53 -30.35 25.36
CA PRO A 309 -0.71 -30.46 26.56
C PRO A 309 -0.90 -31.86 27.17
N GLY A 310 0.19 -32.62 27.19
CA GLY A 310 0.23 -33.98 27.71
C GLY A 310 -0.35 -34.08 29.12
N THR A 311 -1.27 -35.02 29.27
CA THR A 311 -1.87 -35.44 30.53
C THR A 311 -0.78 -35.84 31.52
N LEU A 312 -0.69 -35.12 32.64
CA LEU A 312 0.08 -35.53 33.81
C LEU A 312 -0.54 -36.82 34.37
N ASN A 313 0.12 -37.96 34.14
CA ASN A 313 -0.13 -39.16 34.92
C ASN A 313 0.45 -38.95 36.32
N MET A 314 -0.43 -38.77 37.30
CA MET A 314 -0.11 -39.01 38.70
C MET A 314 -0.03 -40.53 38.89
N ASP A 315 1.19 -41.06 38.92
CA ASP A 315 1.43 -42.41 39.45
C ASP A 315 1.23 -42.39 40.97
N ASN A 316 0.10 -42.94 41.39
CA ASN A 316 -0.07 -43.46 42.74
C ASN A 316 0.73 -44.76 42.83
N SER A 317 1.72 -44.82 43.72
CA SER A 317 2.30 -46.08 44.17
C SER A 317 2.52 -45.99 45.68
N SER A 318 1.86 -46.92 46.36
CA SER A 318 1.93 -47.22 47.79
C SER A 318 3.28 -47.78 48.20
#